data_AF-A0A372GR43-F1
#
_entry.id   AF-A0A372GR43-F1
#
_cell.length_a   1.000
_cell.length_b   1.000
_cell.length_c   1.000
_cell.angle_alpha   90.00
_cell.angle_beta   90.00
_cell.angle_gamma   90.00
#
_symmetry.space_group_name_H-M   'P 1'
#
loop_
_entity.id
_entity.type
_entity.pdbx_description
1 polymer ?
#
loop_
_entity_poly.entity_id
_entity_poly.type
_entity_poly.pdbx_seq_one_letter_code
_entity_poly.pdbx_strand_id
1 'polypeptide(L)'
;MRLKIPPLIIALIFGLFMYLLATYLPVGYFDFFGRDYLMYLLLFLALLIGAVSLFQFFGSKTSIDPLSPSKVSTLVTSGLYQYSRNPMYLALLLLLLSWGLYLGNAFNTLLAAGFVYYMNTFQILPEEEVLTNIFGKEYQKYCVIVRRWF
;
A
#
# COMPACT_ATOMS: atom_id res chain seq x y z
N MET A 1 11.88 -13.31 11.58
CA MET A 1 11.85 -11.84 11.81
C MET A 1 12.39 -11.14 10.57
N ARG A 2 11.53 -10.72 9.63
CA ARG A 2 11.97 -10.26 8.30
C ARG A 2 11.20 -9.06 7.73
N LEU A 3 10.87 -8.07 8.56
CA LEU A 3 10.38 -6.78 8.06
C LEU A 3 11.00 -5.63 8.85
N LYS A 4 12.14 -5.11 8.37
CA LYS A 4 12.86 -4.00 9.03
C LYS A 4 12.55 -2.64 8.44
N ILE A 5 11.96 -2.57 7.24
CA ILE A 5 11.75 -1.29 6.55
C ILE A 5 10.26 -0.96 6.54
N PRO A 6 9.84 0.12 7.21
CA PRO A 6 8.49 0.65 7.14
C PRO A 6 8.00 0.81 5.68
N PRO A 7 6.77 0.38 5.35
CA PRO A 7 6.16 0.55 4.04
C PRO A 7 6.23 1.97 3.48
N LEU A 8 6.11 2.98 4.35
CA LEU A 8 6.24 4.38 3.98
C LEU A 8 7.63 4.71 3.42
N ILE A 9 8.69 4.16 4.01
CA ILE A 9 10.06 4.36 3.55
C ILE A 9 10.26 3.74 2.16
N ILE A 10 9.68 2.56 1.92
CA ILE A 10 9.73 1.91 0.60
C ILE A 10 8.99 2.78 -0.43
N ALA A 11 7.81 3.30 -0.10
CA ALA A 11 7.09 4.21 -0.98
C ALA A 11 7.92 5.48 -1.29
N LEU A 12 8.59 6.07 -0.31
CA LEU A 12 9.49 7.21 -0.53
C LEU A 12 10.67 6.86 -1.44
N ILE A 13 11.28 5.68 -1.27
CA ILE A 13 12.36 5.20 -2.15
C ILE A 13 11.86 5.06 -3.59
N PHE A 14 10.70 4.45 -3.79
CA PHE A 14 10.09 4.32 -5.12
C PHE A 14 9.71 5.69 -5.70
N GLY A 15 9.20 6.62 -4.89
CA GLY A 15 8.91 8.00 -5.30
C GLY A 15 10.16 8.76 -5.73
N LEU A 16 11.28 8.55 -5.04
CA LEU A 16 12.59 9.08 -5.44
C LEU A 16 13.05 8.47 -6.77
N PHE A 17 12.93 7.15 -6.94
CA PHE A 17 13.27 6.52 -8.22
C PHE A 17 12.38 7.01 -9.37
N MET A 18 11.08 7.25 -9.14
CA MET A 18 10.19 7.86 -10.12
C MET A 18 10.66 9.27 -10.50
N TYR A 19 11.05 10.08 -9.51
CA TYR A 19 11.56 11.43 -9.77
C TYR A 19 12.86 11.40 -10.58
N LEU A 20 13.81 10.55 -10.20
CA LEU A 20 15.08 10.37 -10.92
C LEU A 20 14.82 9.86 -12.34
N LEU A 21 13.93 8.87 -12.50
CA LEU A 21 13.57 8.33 -13.80
C LEU A 21 12.99 9.43 -14.68
N ALA A 22 12.00 10.19 -14.19
CA ALA A 22 11.44 11.30 -14.96
C ALA A 22 12.54 12.31 -15.34
N THR A 23 13.38 12.73 -14.39
CA THR A 23 14.41 13.75 -14.63
C THR A 23 15.47 13.33 -15.66
N TYR A 24 15.95 12.09 -15.59
CA TYR A 24 17.08 11.62 -16.41
C TYR A 24 16.65 10.87 -17.68
N LEU A 25 15.40 10.45 -17.78
CA LEU A 25 14.88 9.74 -18.96
C LEU A 25 14.09 10.74 -19.84
N PRO A 26 14.67 11.26 -20.94
CA PRO A 26 14.03 12.25 -21.81
C PRO A 26 12.90 11.67 -22.69
N VAL A 27 12.43 10.46 -22.41
CA VAL A 27 11.42 9.73 -23.18
C VAL A 27 10.28 9.25 -22.29
N GLY A 28 9.10 9.08 -22.89
CA GLY A 28 7.90 8.61 -22.19
C GLY A 28 7.11 9.71 -21.48
N TYR A 29 7.44 10.98 -21.71
CA TYR A 29 6.62 12.09 -21.27
C TYR A 29 5.26 12.07 -21.99
N PHE A 30 4.19 12.20 -21.22
CA PHE A 30 2.85 12.32 -21.75
C PHE A 30 2.12 13.48 -21.08
N ASP A 31 1.29 14.13 -21.88
CA ASP A 31 0.33 15.09 -21.39
C ASP A 31 -0.99 14.86 -22.13
N PHE A 32 -2.08 14.86 -21.37
CA PHE A 32 -3.42 14.63 -21.92
C PHE A 32 -4.44 15.45 -21.14
N PHE A 33 -5.52 15.82 -21.84
CA PHE A 33 -6.61 16.56 -21.23
C PHE A 33 -7.25 15.73 -20.11
N GLY A 34 -7.18 16.21 -18.87
CA GLY A 34 -7.69 15.47 -17.70
C GLY A 34 -6.63 14.90 -16.78
N ARG A 35 -5.33 14.98 -17.13
CA ARG A 35 -4.24 14.45 -16.29
C ARG A 35 -4.27 15.00 -14.88
N ASP A 36 -4.40 16.32 -14.72
CA ASP A 36 -4.39 16.98 -13.42
C ASP A 36 -5.62 16.61 -12.60
N TYR A 37 -6.80 16.50 -13.22
CA TYR A 37 -8.02 16.02 -12.56
C TYR A 37 -7.85 14.59 -12.04
N LEU A 38 -7.28 13.69 -12.86
CA LEU A 38 -7.00 12.32 -12.46
C LEU A 38 -5.96 12.27 -11.33
N MET A 39 -4.92 13.09 -11.40
CA MET A 39 -3.91 13.22 -10.35
C MET A 39 -4.56 13.63 -9.02
N TYR A 40 -5.33 14.72 -9.00
CA TYR A 40 -6.01 15.18 -7.77
C TYR A 40 -7.02 14.15 -7.25
N LEU A 41 -7.73 13.45 -8.13
CA LEU A 41 -8.64 12.38 -7.75
C LEU A 41 -7.90 11.23 -7.05
N LEU A 42 -6.80 10.77 -7.62
CA LEU A 42 -5.97 9.71 -7.02
C LEU A 42 -5.35 10.16 -5.70
N LEU A 43 -4.86 11.40 -5.61
CA LEU A 43 -4.33 11.97 -4.37
C LEU A 43 -5.40 12.02 -3.29
N PHE A 44 -6.60 12.50 -3.62
CA PHE A 44 -7.72 12.57 -2.69
C PHE A 44 -8.10 11.17 -2.17
N LEU A 45 -8.24 10.18 -3.07
CA LEU A 45 -8.54 8.80 -2.69
C LEU A 45 -7.43 8.19 -1.83
N ALA A 46 -6.15 8.43 -2.16
CA ALA A 46 -5.02 7.97 -1.37
C ALA A 46 -5.07 8.51 0.07
N LEU A 47 -5.32 9.82 0.22
CA LEU A 47 -5.43 10.46 1.53
C LEU A 47 -6.65 9.97 2.32
N LEU A 48 -7.80 9.81 1.66
CA LEU A 48 -9.02 9.32 2.28
C LEU A 48 -8.85 7.88 2.78
N ILE A 49 -8.40 6.97 1.91
CA ILE A 49 -8.17 5.56 2.26
C ILE A 49 -7.08 5.46 3.33
N GLY A 50 -6.00 6.24 3.21
CA GLY A 50 -4.93 6.29 4.20
C GLY A 50 -5.42 6.73 5.58
N ALA A 51 -6.15 7.84 5.65
CA ALA A 51 -6.70 8.37 6.89
C ALA A 51 -7.69 7.39 7.54
N VAL A 52 -8.61 6.82 6.76
CA VAL A 52 -9.61 5.86 7.25
C VAL A 52 -8.95 4.54 7.70
N SER A 53 -7.91 4.10 7.01
CA SER A 53 -7.12 2.91 7.40
C SER A 53 -6.35 3.15 8.70
N LEU A 54 -5.68 4.30 8.82
CA LEU A 54 -4.98 4.69 10.04
C LEU A 54 -5.95 4.82 11.22
N PHE A 55 -7.11 5.45 11.02
CA PHE A 55 -8.12 5.58 12.06
C PHE A 55 -8.64 4.21 12.54
N GLN A 56 -8.91 3.29 11.61
CA GLN A 56 -9.27 1.91 11.97
C GLN A 56 -8.12 1.21 12.70
N PHE A 57 -6.88 1.37 12.26
CA PHE A 57 -5.73 0.72 12.87
C PHE A 57 -5.44 1.25 14.30
N PHE A 58 -5.47 2.57 14.50
CA PHE A 58 -5.31 3.20 15.81
C PHE A 58 -6.52 2.94 16.72
N GLY A 59 -7.73 2.94 16.17
CA GLY A 59 -8.97 2.63 16.89
C GLY A 59 -9.04 1.17 17.37
N SER A 60 -8.41 0.25 16.63
CA SER A 60 -8.42 -1.19 16.94
C SER A 60 -7.34 -1.64 17.92
N LYS A 61 -6.41 -0.75 18.34
CA LYS A 61 -5.22 -1.09 19.17
C LYS A 61 -4.40 -2.29 18.64
N THR A 62 -4.47 -2.58 17.34
CA THR A 62 -3.80 -3.72 16.70
C THR A 62 -2.37 -3.39 16.29
N SER A 63 -1.58 -2.84 17.21
CA SER A 63 -0.13 -2.72 16.95
C SER A 63 0.50 -4.10 17.11
N ILE A 64 1.03 -4.66 16.02
CA ILE A 64 2.04 -5.72 16.10
C ILE A 64 3.30 -5.02 16.62
N ASP A 65 3.44 -4.97 17.94
CA ASP A 65 4.70 -4.57 18.54
C ASP A 65 5.72 -5.67 18.18
N PRO A 66 6.80 -5.37 17.43
CA PRO A 66 7.79 -6.38 17.02
C PRO A 66 8.46 -7.06 18.23
N LEU A 67 8.40 -6.42 19.40
CA LEU A 67 8.92 -6.88 20.68
C LEU A 67 7.91 -7.70 21.49
N SER A 68 6.63 -7.75 21.09
CA SER A 68 5.57 -8.48 21.81
C SER A 68 4.46 -8.98 20.88
N PRO A 69 4.71 -10.04 20.09
CA PRO A 69 3.74 -10.62 19.15
C PRO A 69 2.43 -11.11 19.79
N SER A 70 2.39 -11.25 21.12
CA SER A 70 1.27 -11.76 21.91
C SER A 70 0.15 -10.74 22.18
N LYS A 71 0.24 -9.51 21.67
CA LYS A 71 -0.75 -8.44 21.90
C LYS A 71 -1.66 -8.10 20.71
N VAL A 72 -1.61 -8.86 19.62
CA VAL A 72 -2.59 -8.70 18.52
C VAL A 72 -3.86 -9.44 18.92
N SER A 73 -4.77 -8.75 19.61
CA SER A 73 -5.95 -9.38 20.24
C SER A 73 -7.15 -9.55 19.30
N THR A 74 -7.20 -8.83 18.17
CA THR A 74 -8.36 -8.85 17.27
C THR A 74 -7.96 -8.73 15.80
N LEU A 75 -8.62 -9.50 14.94
CA LEU A 75 -8.51 -9.38 13.50
C LEU A 75 -9.49 -8.30 13.02
N VAL A 76 -8.97 -7.21 12.45
CA VAL A 76 -9.81 -6.13 11.90
C VAL A 76 -10.36 -6.57 10.55
N THR A 77 -11.65 -6.87 10.51
CA THR A 77 -12.38 -7.32 9.30
C THR A 77 -13.54 -6.40 8.93
N SER A 78 -13.63 -5.21 9.53
CA SER A 78 -14.68 -4.22 9.29
C SER A 78 -14.17 -3.05 8.42
N GLY A 79 -15.12 -2.28 7.85
CA GLY A 79 -14.80 -1.09 7.07
C GLY A 79 -13.99 -1.39 5.80
N LEU A 80 -12.87 -0.71 5.60
CA LEU A 80 -12.04 -0.88 4.40
C LEU A 80 -11.40 -2.27 4.31
N TYR A 81 -11.21 -2.92 5.44
CA TYR A 81 -10.67 -4.28 5.52
C TYR A 81 -11.66 -5.34 4.99
N GLN A 82 -12.92 -5.00 4.72
CA GLN A 82 -13.86 -5.90 4.03
C GLN A 82 -13.58 -5.99 2.52
N TYR A 83 -12.95 -4.97 1.95
CA TYR A 83 -12.68 -4.88 0.51
C TYR A 83 -11.24 -5.29 0.19
N SER A 84 -10.28 -4.84 1.00
CA SER A 84 -8.87 -5.17 0.81
C SER A 84 -8.24 -5.54 2.13
N ARG A 85 -7.42 -6.60 2.15
CA ARG A 85 -6.66 -6.97 3.35
C ARG A 85 -5.59 -5.93 3.72
N ASN A 86 -5.15 -5.13 2.76
CA ASN A 86 -4.07 -4.14 2.94
C ASN A 86 -4.47 -2.74 2.43
N PRO A 87 -5.50 -2.10 2.99
CA PRO A 87 -6.01 -0.83 2.47
C PRO A 87 -4.98 0.31 2.61
N MET A 88 -4.09 0.22 3.61
CA MET A 88 -2.98 1.16 3.76
C MET A 88 -1.94 1.06 2.62
N TYR A 89 -1.64 -0.15 2.13
CA TYR A 89 -0.73 -0.33 0.99
C TYR A 89 -1.37 0.14 -0.31
N LEU A 90 -2.69 -0.04 -0.45
CA LEU A 90 -3.46 0.53 -1.54
C LEU A 90 -3.36 2.06 -1.55
N ALA A 91 -3.49 2.73 -0.40
CA ALA A 91 -3.30 4.17 -0.30
C ALA A 91 -1.91 4.63 -0.77
N LEU A 92 -0.84 3.91 -0.38
CA LEU A 92 0.52 4.21 -0.83
C LEU A 92 0.68 4.03 -2.35
N LEU A 93 0.07 2.98 -2.92
CA LEU A 93 0.08 2.76 -4.37
C LEU A 93 -0.62 3.92 -5.10
N LEU A 94 -1.81 4.34 -4.65
CA LEU A 94 -2.54 5.45 -5.23
C LEU A 94 -1.76 6.76 -5.15
N LEU A 95 -1.06 7.00 -4.03
CA LEU A 95 -0.18 8.15 -3.88
C LEU A 95 0.97 8.12 -4.89
N LEU A 96 1.62 6.96 -5.09
CA LEU A 96 2.68 6.80 -6.10
C LEU A 96 2.16 6.97 -7.52
N LEU A 97 0.93 6.52 -7.82
CA LEU A 97 0.32 6.74 -9.13
C LEU A 97 0.00 8.22 -9.36
N SER A 98 -0.52 8.92 -8.35
CA SER A 98 -0.69 10.38 -8.40
C SER A 98 0.65 11.09 -8.62
N TRP A 99 1.71 10.66 -7.94
CA TRP A 99 3.05 11.20 -8.13
C TRP A 99 3.59 10.93 -9.53
N GLY A 100 3.37 9.73 -10.06
CA GLY A 100 3.73 9.37 -11.42
C GLY A 100 3.03 10.22 -12.49
N LEU A 101 1.74 10.53 -12.28
CA LEU A 101 0.96 11.44 -13.12
C LEU A 101 1.48 12.87 -13.03
N TYR A 102 1.82 13.35 -11.83
CA TYR A 102 2.42 14.67 -11.63
C TYR A 102 3.74 14.83 -12.41
N LEU A 103 4.59 13.79 -12.38
CA LEU A 103 5.84 13.75 -13.14
C LEU A 103 5.62 13.57 -14.65
N GLY A 104 4.42 13.17 -15.07
CA GLY A 104 4.04 13.07 -16.48
C GLY A 104 4.83 12.04 -17.29
N ASN A 105 5.41 11.00 -16.66
CA ASN A 105 6.23 9.99 -17.35
C ASN A 105 5.59 8.60 -17.29
N ALA A 106 5.35 7.97 -18.44
CA ALA A 106 4.65 6.69 -18.56
C ALA A 106 5.41 5.54 -17.89
N PHE A 107 6.74 5.58 -17.89
CA PHE A 107 7.58 4.56 -17.27
C PHE A 107 7.46 4.53 -15.74
N ASN A 108 6.94 5.60 -15.12
CA ASN A 108 6.61 5.60 -13.69
C ASN A 108 5.52 4.56 -13.36
N THR A 109 4.65 4.19 -14.32
CA THR A 109 3.69 3.11 -14.12
C THR A 109 4.37 1.74 -13.92
N LEU A 110 5.52 1.51 -14.56
CA LEU A 110 6.32 0.30 -14.35
C LEU A 110 6.95 0.28 -12.96
N LEU A 111 7.41 1.44 -12.47
CA LEU A 111 7.89 1.56 -11.09
C LEU A 111 6.77 1.34 -10.07
N ALA A 112 5.56 1.82 -10.34
CA ALA A 112 4.39 1.54 -9.51
C ALA A 112 4.04 0.04 -9.50
N ALA A 113 4.10 -0.64 -10.66
CA ALA A 113 3.94 -2.09 -10.73
C ALA A 113 5.05 -2.83 -9.96
N GLY A 114 6.29 -2.36 -10.07
CA GLY A 114 7.43 -2.86 -9.29
C GLY A 114 7.23 -2.70 -7.78
N PHE A 115 6.65 -1.58 -7.34
CA PHE A 115 6.27 -1.37 -5.94
C PHE A 115 5.24 -2.40 -5.49
N VAL A 116 4.19 -2.67 -6.26
CA VAL A 116 3.19 -3.71 -5.95
C VAL A 116 3.85 -5.08 -5.80
N TYR A 117 4.74 -5.44 -6.73
CA TYR A 117 5.47 -6.71 -6.69
C TYR A 117 6.35 -6.82 -5.44
N TYR A 118 7.07 -5.75 -5.10
CA TYR A 118 7.91 -5.70 -3.90
C TYR A 118 7.08 -5.82 -2.62
N MET A 119 6.01 -5.04 -2.51
CA MET A 119 5.11 -5.05 -1.36
C MET A 119 4.46 -6.43 -1.19
N ASN A 120 4.03 -7.07 -2.28
CA ASN A 120 3.43 -8.40 -2.22
C ASN A 120 4.42 -9.45 -1.70
N THR A 121 5.65 -9.43 -2.21
CA THR A 121 6.66 -10.46 -1.92
C THR A 121 7.28 -10.28 -0.54
N PHE A 122 7.65 -9.05 -0.18
CA PHE A 122 8.46 -8.80 0.99
C PHE A 122 7.65 -8.32 2.20
N GLN A 123 6.50 -7.67 2.01
CA GLN A 123 5.68 -7.12 3.10
C GLN A 123 4.45 -7.98 3.36
N ILE A 124 3.60 -8.15 2.35
CA ILE A 124 2.32 -8.84 2.51
C ILE A 124 2.54 -10.31 2.85
N LEU A 125 3.37 -11.06 2.12
CA LEU A 125 3.56 -12.49 2.39
C LEU A 125 4.04 -12.79 3.83
N PRO A 126 5.11 -12.16 4.36
CA PRO A 126 5.51 -12.39 5.75
C PRO A 126 4.47 -11.94 6.79
N GLU A 127 3.73 -10.86 6.51
CA GLU A 127 2.63 -10.40 7.37
C GLU A 127 1.48 -11.42 7.41
N GLU A 128 1.11 -11.98 6.25
CA GLU A 128 0.11 -13.04 6.13
C GLU A 128 0.55 -14.32 6.87
N GLU A 129 1.82 -14.70 6.81
CA GLU A 129 2.36 -15.83 7.57
C GLU A 129 2.24 -15.62 9.07
N VAL A 130 2.60 -14.42 9.56
CA VAL A 130 2.47 -14.07 10.98
C VAL A 130 1.00 -14.09 11.42
N LEU A 131 0.11 -13.48 10.65
CA LEU A 131 -1.32 -13.46 10.95
C LEU A 131 -1.94 -14.87 10.91
N THR A 132 -1.49 -15.72 9.98
CA THR A 132 -1.90 -17.14 9.93
C THR A 132 -1.44 -17.90 11.16
N ASN A 133 -0.23 -17.63 11.66
CA ASN A 133 0.28 -18.28 12.87
C ASN A 133 -0.44 -17.81 14.15
N ILE A 134 -0.91 -16.56 14.19
CA ILE A 134 -1.62 -15.99 15.35
C ILE A 134 -3.10 -16.42 15.37
N PHE A 135 -3.81 -16.25 14.25
CA PHE A 135 -5.27 -16.41 14.17
C PHE A 135 -5.72 -17.72 13.49
N GLY A 136 -4.80 -18.46 12.87
CA GLY A 136 -5.06 -19.78 12.29
C GLY A 136 -6.23 -19.79 11.30
N LYS A 137 -7.25 -20.60 11.62
CA LYS A 137 -8.43 -20.82 10.75
C LYS A 137 -9.27 -19.56 10.54
N GLU A 138 -9.30 -18.63 11.48
CA GLU A 138 -10.07 -17.40 11.35
C GLU A 138 -9.51 -16.51 10.23
N TYR A 139 -8.18 -16.37 10.20
CA TYR A 139 -7.49 -15.65 9.14
C TYR A 139 -7.64 -16.34 7.78
N GLN A 140 -7.58 -17.67 7.72
CA GLN A 140 -7.79 -18.41 6.47
C GLN A 140 -9.19 -18.15 5.89
N LYS A 141 -10.24 -18.14 6.72
CA LYS A 141 -11.60 -17.82 6.26
C LYS A 141 -11.68 -16.40 5.71
N TYR A 142 -11.04 -15.45 6.38
CA TYR A 142 -10.97 -14.06 5.93
C TYR A 142 -10.24 -13.93 4.57
N CYS A 143 -9.12 -14.64 4.38
CA CYS A 143 -8.36 -14.64 3.12
C CYS A 143 -9.13 -15.21 1.92
N VAL A 144 -10.14 -16.06 2.15
CA VAL A 144 -11.03 -16.57 1.09
C VAL A 144 -12.02 -15.51 0.63
N ILE A 145 -12.47 -14.65 1.55
CA ILE A 145 -13.50 -13.64 1.30
C ILE A 145 -12.89 -12.36 0.72
N VAL A 146 -11.71 -11.97 1.21
CA VAL A 146 -11.10 -10.66 0.90
C VAL A 146 -9.77 -10.85 0.18
N ARG A 147 -9.54 -10.13 -0.93
CA ARG A 147 -8.26 -10.21 -1.65
C ARG A 147 -7.21 -9.27 -1.04
N ARG A 148 -5.96 -9.40 -1.50
CA ARG A 148 -4.82 -8.61 -1.00
C ARG A 148 -4.93 -7.11 -1.27
N TRP A 149 -5.54 -6.74 -2.41
CA TRP A 149 -5.60 -5.36 -2.91
C TRP A 149 -7.03 -4.88 -3.25
N PHE A 150 -7.94 -5.77 -3.71
CA PHE A 150 -9.28 -5.42 -4.24
C PHE A 150 -10.40 -6.44 -3.96
#